data_AF-A0A0H3M4P4-F1
#
_entry.id   AF-A0A0H3M4P4-F1
#
_cell.length_a   1.000
_cell.length_b   1.000
_cell.length_c   1.000
_cell.angle_alpha   90.00
_cell.angle_beta   90.00
_cell.angle_gamma   90.00
#
_symmetry.space_group_name_H-M   'P 1'
#
loop_
_entity.id
_entity.type
_entity.pdbx_description
1 polymer ?
#
loop_
_entity_poly.entity_id
_entity_poly.type
_entity_poly.pdbx_seq_one_letter_code
_entity_poly.pdbx_strand_id
1 'polypeptide(L)'
;MASDLYLGYRNDDADTPFGKFFKPEMAPLPQHVVVALQHGPQAGMALLAFDDAASIVDEGYQQTENGYGILGDGSMQVSVRTDMPGVTPAMWAWWFGWHGSDTRRYKLWHPRAHLSARWKDGDQDSGAGRRGAQRYVGRWSMISEYIGSTKLGAAIQFVEPAAMGLPDDSDDTVSICARLGSADAPVDAGWFVHQVRSTPGGSEMRSRFWMGGPHIAVRKAPEVASKAVRPIASKLIGVSESTARNLLVYCAQEMNHLAGFLADLWESFGDE
;
A
#
# COMPACT_ATOMS: atom_id res chain seq x y z
N MET A 1 -0.27 -5.71 -28.48
CA MET A 1 1.17 -5.57 -28.16
C MET A 1 1.25 -5.17 -26.71
N ALA A 2 1.91 -5.95 -25.85
CA ALA A 2 2.14 -5.49 -24.48
C ALA A 2 2.99 -4.22 -24.59
N SER A 3 2.52 -3.08 -24.08
CA SER A 3 3.39 -1.93 -23.95
C SER A 3 4.56 -2.35 -23.08
N ASP A 4 5.79 -2.11 -23.53
CA ASP A 4 6.97 -2.41 -22.73
C ASP A 4 6.82 -1.70 -21.38
N LEU A 5 6.95 -2.43 -20.28
CA LEU A 5 6.90 -1.84 -18.94
C LEU A 5 8.21 -1.09 -18.67
N TYR A 6 8.11 0.16 -18.23
CA TYR A 6 9.28 1.00 -17.94
C TYR A 6 9.09 1.91 -16.72
N LEU A 7 10.21 2.22 -16.09
CA LEU A 7 10.29 3.17 -14.97
C LEU A 7 10.27 4.62 -15.45
N GLY A 8 9.69 5.48 -14.61
CA GLY A 8 9.58 6.92 -14.82
C GLY A 8 8.72 7.29 -16.02
N TYR A 9 8.76 8.58 -16.35
CA TYR A 9 8.14 9.16 -17.53
C TYR A 9 9.11 9.11 -18.72
N ARG A 10 8.58 8.83 -19.91
CA ARG A 10 9.29 8.88 -21.20
C ARG A 10 8.44 9.57 -22.24
N ASN A 11 9.08 10.13 -23.26
CA ASN A 11 8.40 10.75 -24.41
C ASN A 11 7.31 11.76 -23.95
N ASP A 12 6.06 11.50 -24.33
CA ASP A 12 4.85 12.29 -24.07
C ASP A 12 4.13 11.90 -22.77
N ASP A 13 4.72 11.07 -21.89
CA ASP A 13 4.12 10.78 -20.58
C ASP A 13 3.84 12.04 -19.76
N ALA A 14 4.71 13.04 -19.89
CA ALA A 14 4.59 14.33 -19.23
C ALA A 14 3.52 15.24 -19.86
N ASP A 15 3.02 14.92 -21.06
CA ASP A 15 2.04 15.72 -21.81
C ASP A 15 0.61 15.44 -21.30
N THR A 16 0.45 15.61 -19.98
CA THR A 16 -0.81 15.49 -19.25
C THR A 16 -0.96 16.68 -18.30
N PRO A 17 -2.19 17.06 -17.90
CA PRO A 17 -2.40 18.15 -16.95
C PRO A 17 -1.63 17.97 -15.62
N PHE A 18 -1.49 16.72 -15.17
CA PHE A 18 -0.78 16.36 -13.94
C PHE A 18 0.72 16.06 -14.15
N GLY A 19 1.23 16.08 -15.38
CA GLY A 19 2.60 15.67 -15.68
C GLY A 19 3.66 16.50 -14.97
N LYS A 20 3.36 17.77 -14.67
CA LYS A 20 4.20 18.69 -13.89
C LYS A 20 4.49 18.20 -12.46
N PHE A 21 3.70 17.26 -11.92
CA PHE A 21 3.90 16.70 -10.59
C PHE A 21 4.89 15.53 -10.57
N PHE A 22 5.33 15.03 -11.73
CA PHE A 22 6.34 13.97 -11.76
C PHE A 22 7.70 14.48 -11.33
N LYS A 23 8.18 14.02 -10.16
CA LYS A 23 9.48 14.36 -9.59
C LYS A 23 10.35 13.10 -9.53
N PRO A 24 11.34 12.92 -10.43
CA PRO A 24 12.14 11.68 -10.46
C PRO A 24 13.02 11.51 -9.22
N GLU A 25 13.43 12.61 -8.61
CA GLU A 25 14.24 12.61 -7.39
C GLU A 25 13.34 12.51 -6.15
N MET A 26 13.60 11.49 -5.34
CA MET A 26 12.89 11.24 -4.08
C MET A 26 13.71 11.80 -2.91
N ALA A 27 13.02 12.31 -1.89
CA ALA A 27 13.67 12.72 -0.66
C ALA A 27 14.37 11.53 0.04
N PRO A 28 15.36 11.79 0.91
CA PRO A 28 15.91 10.76 1.79
C PRO A 28 14.82 10.09 2.64
N LEU A 29 15.08 8.87 3.10
CA LEU A 29 14.18 8.20 4.04
C LEU A 29 14.03 9.03 5.33
N PRO A 30 12.82 9.11 5.91
CA PRO A 30 12.64 9.75 7.21
C PRO A 30 13.51 9.10 8.28
N GLN A 31 13.96 9.90 9.25
CA GLN A 31 14.91 9.45 10.27
C GLN A 31 14.39 8.26 11.08
N HIS A 32 13.11 8.21 11.42
CA HIS A 32 12.53 7.07 12.16
C HIS A 32 12.56 5.76 11.38
N VAL A 33 12.49 5.82 10.05
CA VAL A 33 12.64 4.65 9.17
C VAL A 33 14.09 4.20 9.12
N VAL A 34 15.04 5.15 9.02
CA VAL A 34 16.48 4.85 9.07
C VAL A 34 16.85 4.16 10.38
N VAL A 35 16.34 4.66 11.51
CA VAL A 35 16.54 4.04 12.83
C VAL A 35 15.94 2.63 12.88
N ALA A 36 14.71 2.42 12.39
CA ALA A 36 14.10 1.09 12.32
C ALA A 36 14.94 0.10 11.50
N LEU A 37 15.52 0.54 10.38
CA LEU A 37 16.43 -0.27 9.57
C LEU A 37 17.75 -0.61 10.27
N GLN A 38 18.27 0.31 11.10
CA GLN A 38 19.48 0.11 11.90
C GLN A 38 19.25 -0.84 13.08
N HIS A 39 18.07 -0.82 13.68
CA HIS A 39 17.68 -1.79 14.70
C HIS A 39 17.54 -3.22 14.15
N GLY A 40 17.21 -3.36 12.87
CA GLY A 40 17.04 -4.65 12.21
C GLY A 40 15.69 -5.32 12.52
N PRO A 41 15.54 -6.62 12.20
CA PRO A 41 14.28 -7.33 12.40
C PRO A 41 13.92 -7.40 13.89
N GLN A 42 12.64 -7.21 14.19
CA GLN A 42 12.09 -7.32 15.53
C GLN A 42 11.61 -8.74 15.82
N ALA A 43 11.68 -9.15 17.08
CA ALA A 43 11.08 -10.40 17.53
C ALA A 43 9.55 -10.37 17.29
N GLY A 44 8.97 -11.49 16.88
CA GLY A 44 7.54 -11.56 16.53
C GLY A 44 6.59 -11.07 17.62
N MET A 45 6.92 -11.25 18.91
CA MET A 45 6.12 -10.77 20.03
C MET A 45 6.07 -9.23 20.17
N ALA A 46 7.00 -8.52 19.54
CA ALA A 46 7.02 -7.05 19.53
C ALA A 46 6.23 -6.46 18.35
N LEU A 47 5.78 -7.31 17.41
CA LEU A 47 5.08 -6.93 16.20
C LEU A 47 3.57 -7.09 16.39
N LEU A 48 2.78 -6.23 15.73
CA LEU A 48 1.33 -6.30 15.78
C LEU A 48 0.83 -7.51 15.00
N ALA A 49 0.18 -8.48 15.65
CA ALA A 49 -0.43 -9.63 14.97
C ALA A 49 -1.69 -9.20 14.19
N PHE A 50 -2.08 -9.99 13.18
CA PHE A 50 -3.25 -9.67 12.36
C PHE A 50 -4.56 -9.72 13.14
N ASP A 51 -4.70 -10.65 14.08
CA ASP A 51 -5.89 -10.76 14.94
C ASP A 51 -6.10 -9.51 15.81
N ASP A 52 -5.02 -8.74 16.05
CA ASP A 52 -5.03 -7.49 16.78
C ASP A 52 -5.02 -6.26 15.86
N ALA A 53 -5.19 -6.42 14.54
CA ALA A 53 -5.05 -5.32 13.56
C ALA A 53 -5.93 -4.11 13.88
N ALA A 54 -7.12 -4.33 14.46
CA ALA A 54 -8.04 -3.27 14.87
C ALA A 54 -7.44 -2.32 15.91
N SER A 55 -6.53 -2.78 16.77
CA SER A 55 -5.82 -1.93 17.76
C SER A 55 -4.93 -0.87 17.12
N ILE A 56 -4.80 -0.85 15.79
CA ILE A 56 -4.19 0.27 15.10
C ILE A 56 -4.92 1.58 15.38
N VAL A 57 -6.22 1.58 15.66
CA VAL A 57 -6.97 2.82 15.93
C VAL A 57 -6.83 3.33 17.37
N ASP A 58 -6.20 2.55 18.25
CA ASP A 58 -6.01 2.92 19.65
C ASP A 58 -5.16 4.20 19.79
N GLU A 59 -5.38 4.91 20.89
CA GLU A 59 -4.64 6.14 21.20
C GLU A 59 -3.13 5.86 21.32
N GLY A 60 -2.32 6.80 20.83
CA GLY A 60 -0.87 6.67 20.84
C GLY A 60 -0.31 5.79 19.73
N TYR A 61 0.72 5.02 20.05
CA TYR A 61 1.53 4.26 19.10
C TYR A 61 1.76 2.83 19.61
N GLN A 62 1.88 1.85 18.70
CA GLN A 62 2.23 0.49 19.12
C GLN A 62 3.71 0.41 19.54
N GLN A 63 4.04 -0.65 20.28
CA GLN A 63 5.42 -0.99 20.65
C GLN A 63 6.37 -0.95 19.43
N THR A 64 5.96 -1.52 18.29
CA THR A 64 6.66 -1.37 17.02
C THR A 64 5.84 -0.55 16.04
N GLU A 65 5.94 0.77 16.13
CA GLU A 65 5.31 1.68 15.16
C GLU A 65 6.07 1.72 13.83
N ASN A 66 7.39 1.47 13.87
CA ASN A 66 8.29 1.40 12.71
C ASN A 66 9.23 0.20 12.86
N GLY A 67 9.10 -0.79 11.99
CA GLY A 67 9.90 -2.00 12.05
C GLY A 67 9.33 -3.13 11.20
N TYR A 68 10.03 -4.25 11.21
CA TYR A 68 9.64 -5.44 10.44
C TYR A 68 10.14 -6.69 11.13
N GLY A 69 9.59 -7.85 10.79
CA GLY A 69 10.09 -9.15 11.25
C GLY A 69 9.15 -10.29 10.86
N ILE A 70 9.34 -11.44 11.49
CA ILE A 70 8.55 -12.65 11.26
C ILE A 70 7.74 -12.98 12.53
N LEU A 71 6.44 -13.17 12.38
CA LEU A 71 5.53 -13.59 13.44
C LEU A 71 5.65 -15.10 13.70
N GLY A 72 5.17 -15.55 14.86
CA GLY A 72 5.23 -16.96 15.26
C GLY A 72 4.44 -17.91 14.34
N ASP A 73 3.50 -17.37 13.56
CA ASP A 73 2.72 -18.10 12.55
C ASP A 73 3.43 -18.22 11.19
N GLY A 74 4.65 -17.68 11.07
CA GLY A 74 5.48 -17.69 9.87
C GLY A 74 5.12 -16.62 8.84
N SER A 75 4.20 -15.70 9.14
CA SER A 75 3.97 -14.51 8.32
C SER A 75 5.04 -13.44 8.59
N MET A 76 5.36 -12.64 7.58
CA MET A 76 6.12 -11.42 7.78
C MET A 76 5.18 -10.27 8.13
N GLN A 77 5.64 -9.41 9.04
CA GLN A 77 4.94 -8.21 9.46
C GLN A 77 5.81 -6.98 9.21
N VAL A 78 5.21 -5.93 8.66
CA VAL A 78 5.86 -4.63 8.46
C VAL A 78 4.99 -3.53 9.06
N SER A 79 5.62 -2.62 9.79
CA SER A 79 5.01 -1.43 10.38
C SER A 79 5.81 -0.21 9.95
N VAL A 80 5.14 0.79 9.36
CA VAL A 80 5.78 2.07 9.02
C VAL A 80 4.82 3.22 9.25
N ARG A 81 5.34 4.30 9.84
CA ARG A 81 4.66 5.58 9.98
C ARG A 81 5.17 6.55 8.91
N THR A 82 4.28 7.35 8.36
CA THR A 82 4.59 8.47 7.48
C THR A 82 3.96 9.73 8.05
N ASP A 83 4.77 10.76 8.27
CA ASP A 83 4.30 12.06 8.74
C ASP A 83 3.94 12.93 7.52
N MET A 84 2.75 13.53 7.49
CA MET A 84 2.19 14.15 6.28
C MET A 84 1.63 15.56 6.60
N PRO A 85 2.51 16.55 6.78
CA PRO A 85 2.09 17.91 7.09
C PRO A 85 1.25 18.50 5.95
N GLY A 86 0.18 19.23 6.29
CA GLY A 86 -0.73 19.84 5.33
C GLY A 86 -1.61 18.87 4.53
N VAL A 87 -1.49 17.56 4.74
CA VAL A 87 -2.30 16.52 4.09
C VAL A 87 -3.45 16.11 5.00
N THR A 88 -4.65 15.94 4.44
CA THR A 88 -5.83 15.44 5.16
C THR A 88 -6.15 13.97 4.81
N PRO A 89 -6.89 13.23 5.66
CA PRO A 89 -7.36 11.89 5.33
C PRO A 89 -8.16 11.81 4.01
N ALA A 90 -8.98 12.82 3.72
CA ALA A 90 -9.78 12.90 2.49
C ALA A 90 -8.92 12.95 1.21
N MET A 91 -7.75 13.59 1.25
CA MET A 91 -6.82 13.63 0.11
C MET A 91 -6.29 12.23 -0.23
N TRP A 92 -6.04 11.40 0.77
CA TRP A 92 -5.62 10.00 0.57
C TRP A 92 -6.75 9.13 0.05
N ALA A 93 -7.96 9.26 0.58
CA ALA A 93 -9.13 8.56 0.07
C ALA A 93 -9.37 8.89 -1.42
N TRP A 94 -9.23 10.16 -1.81
CA TRP A 94 -9.28 10.57 -3.21
C TRP A 94 -8.16 9.93 -4.04
N TRP A 95 -6.92 10.02 -3.57
CA TRP A 95 -5.74 9.53 -4.29
C TRP A 95 -5.89 8.05 -4.69
N PHE A 96 -6.26 7.18 -3.75
CA PHE A 96 -6.42 5.73 -3.96
C PHE A 96 -7.47 5.38 -5.03
N GLY A 97 -8.46 6.24 -5.26
CA GLY A 97 -9.38 6.14 -6.39
C GLY A 97 -8.80 6.70 -7.69
N TRP A 98 -8.18 7.88 -7.61
CA TRP A 98 -7.75 8.66 -8.77
C TRP A 98 -6.54 8.07 -9.51
N HIS A 99 -5.57 7.51 -8.78
CA HIS A 99 -4.32 7.01 -9.36
C HIS A 99 -4.50 5.71 -10.15
N GLY A 100 -5.48 4.87 -9.79
CA GLY A 100 -5.66 3.54 -10.37
C GLY A 100 -6.16 3.56 -11.82
N SER A 101 -6.65 4.72 -12.27
CA SER A 101 -7.24 4.93 -13.59
C SER A 101 -6.23 5.21 -14.72
N ASP A 102 -4.99 5.60 -14.39
CA ASP A 102 -3.95 5.91 -15.38
C ASP A 102 -2.56 5.54 -14.83
N THR A 103 -1.80 4.76 -15.60
CA THR A 103 -0.44 4.35 -15.24
C THR A 103 0.49 5.54 -14.99
N ARG A 104 0.33 6.65 -15.71
CA ARG A 104 1.13 7.86 -15.52
C ARG A 104 0.85 8.49 -14.15
N ARG A 105 -0.40 8.46 -13.68
CA ARG A 105 -0.75 8.92 -12.33
C ARG A 105 -0.09 8.04 -11.27
N TYR A 106 -0.20 6.72 -11.41
CA TYR A 106 0.44 5.78 -10.49
C TYR A 106 1.96 5.98 -10.39
N LYS A 107 2.62 6.29 -11.51
CA LYS A 107 4.06 6.60 -11.56
C LYS A 107 4.47 7.87 -10.80
N LEU A 108 3.56 8.82 -10.55
CA LEU A 108 3.85 9.99 -9.70
C LEU A 108 4.24 9.57 -8.28
N TRP A 109 3.65 8.47 -7.79
CA TRP A 109 3.77 8.04 -6.40
C TRP A 109 5.14 7.44 -6.07
N HIS A 110 5.67 6.62 -6.98
CA HIS A 110 7.00 6.04 -6.82
C HIS A 110 7.75 6.00 -8.17
N PRO A 111 8.51 7.06 -8.52
CA PRO A 111 9.15 7.21 -9.83
C PRO A 111 10.19 6.13 -10.16
N ARG A 112 10.70 5.46 -9.11
CA ARG A 112 11.77 4.45 -9.19
C ARG A 112 11.27 3.01 -9.13
N ALA A 113 9.96 2.78 -8.98
CA ALA A 113 9.44 1.43 -8.79
C ALA A 113 8.12 1.13 -9.52
N HIS A 114 7.21 2.09 -9.62
CA HIS A 114 5.90 1.87 -10.26
C HIS A 114 6.03 1.77 -11.78
N LEU A 115 5.51 0.68 -12.36
CA LEU A 115 5.54 0.46 -13.82
C LEU A 115 4.17 0.62 -14.46
N SER A 116 3.13 0.09 -13.84
CA SER A 116 1.75 0.17 -14.35
C SER A 116 0.72 -0.06 -13.25
N ALA A 117 -0.42 0.60 -13.37
CA ALA A 117 -1.64 0.29 -12.63
C ALA A 117 -2.85 0.36 -13.57
N ARG A 118 -3.83 -0.50 -13.31
CA ARG A 118 -5.16 -0.45 -13.92
C ARG A 118 -6.20 -1.13 -13.03
N TRP A 119 -7.43 -0.66 -13.10
CA TRP A 119 -8.54 -1.37 -12.47
C TRP A 119 -8.89 -2.65 -13.21
N LYS A 120 -9.13 -3.73 -12.47
CA LYS A 120 -9.49 -5.05 -13.03
C LYS A 120 -10.83 -5.04 -13.76
N ASP A 121 -11.77 -4.22 -13.30
CA ASP A 121 -13.09 -4.04 -13.91
C ASP A 121 -13.02 -3.27 -15.25
N GLY A 122 -11.86 -2.71 -15.60
CA GLY A 122 -11.64 -1.95 -16.83
C GLY A 122 -12.22 -0.53 -16.79
N ASP A 123 -12.85 -0.13 -15.68
CA ASP A 123 -13.43 1.18 -15.52
C ASP A 123 -12.35 2.18 -15.11
N GLN A 124 -11.84 2.92 -16.09
CA GLN A 124 -10.82 3.93 -15.89
C GLN A 124 -11.40 5.31 -15.61
N ASP A 125 -12.73 5.46 -15.54
CA ASP A 125 -13.33 6.73 -15.13
C ASP A 125 -13.12 6.91 -13.63
N SER A 126 -12.18 7.79 -13.27
CA SER A 126 -11.85 8.05 -11.87
C SER A 126 -13.03 8.62 -11.07
N GLY A 127 -14.10 9.14 -11.70
CA GLY A 127 -15.10 9.97 -11.04
C GLY A 127 -16.58 9.84 -11.41
N ALA A 128 -16.99 8.94 -12.31
CA ALA A 128 -18.41 8.71 -12.57
C ALA A 128 -19.18 8.25 -11.31
N GLY A 129 -19.82 9.21 -10.63
CA GLY A 129 -20.74 9.02 -9.51
C GLY A 129 -20.13 8.55 -8.18
N ARG A 130 -18.80 8.38 -8.07
CA ARG A 130 -18.11 7.89 -6.87
C ARG A 130 -17.30 8.99 -6.20
N ARG A 131 -17.31 9.02 -4.86
CA ARG A 131 -16.52 9.97 -4.04
C ARG A 131 -15.76 9.25 -2.94
N GLY A 132 -14.62 9.81 -2.53
CA GLY A 132 -13.78 9.25 -1.47
C GLY A 132 -13.52 7.74 -1.67
N ALA A 133 -13.73 6.96 -0.60
CA ALA A 133 -13.51 5.52 -0.59
C ALA A 133 -14.31 4.73 -1.64
N GLN A 134 -15.48 5.23 -2.06
CA GLN A 134 -16.33 4.58 -3.07
C GLN A 134 -15.62 4.45 -4.43
N ARG A 135 -14.56 5.24 -4.67
CA ARG A 135 -13.77 5.18 -5.91
C ARG A 135 -12.93 3.90 -6.01
N TYR A 136 -12.58 3.26 -4.89
CA TYR A 136 -11.68 2.09 -4.87
C TYR A 136 -12.19 0.89 -4.06
N VAL A 137 -13.00 1.08 -3.00
CA VAL A 137 -13.46 -0.05 -2.18
C VAL A 137 -14.30 -1.04 -3.00
N GLY A 138 -14.02 -2.33 -2.83
CA GLY A 138 -14.60 -3.41 -3.63
C GLY A 138 -13.91 -3.64 -4.98
N ARG A 139 -12.98 -2.77 -5.39
CA ARG A 139 -12.26 -2.86 -6.66
C ARG A 139 -10.90 -3.49 -6.49
N TRP A 140 -10.35 -3.95 -7.62
CA TRP A 140 -9.05 -4.59 -7.67
C TRP A 140 -8.10 -3.76 -8.52
N SER A 141 -7.02 -3.27 -7.91
CA SER A 141 -5.92 -2.65 -8.64
C SER A 141 -4.94 -3.72 -9.09
N MET A 142 -4.75 -3.83 -10.41
CA MET A 142 -3.81 -4.74 -11.03
C MET A 142 -2.55 -3.95 -11.36
N ILE A 143 -1.47 -4.23 -10.63
CA ILE A 143 -0.24 -3.44 -10.69
C ILE A 143 0.96 -4.26 -11.13
N SER A 144 1.96 -3.57 -11.69
CA SER A 144 3.32 -4.08 -11.82
C SER A 144 4.29 -3.05 -11.27
N GLU A 145 5.17 -3.50 -10.38
CA GLU A 145 6.09 -2.64 -9.64
C GLU A 145 7.35 -3.42 -9.23
N TYR A 146 8.35 -2.69 -8.77
CA TYR A 146 9.52 -3.26 -8.11
C TYR A 146 9.42 -3.10 -6.60
N ILE A 147 9.66 -4.16 -5.85
CA ILE A 147 9.96 -4.08 -4.41
C ILE A 147 11.42 -4.48 -4.22
N GLY A 148 12.27 -3.51 -3.87
CA GLY A 148 13.71 -3.66 -3.99
C GLY A 148 14.11 -3.90 -5.44
N SER A 149 14.83 -5.00 -5.71
CA SER A 149 15.22 -5.39 -7.08
C SER A 149 14.29 -6.41 -7.73
N THR A 150 13.20 -6.79 -7.04
CA THR A 150 12.27 -7.81 -7.53
C THR A 150 11.09 -7.16 -8.20
N LYS A 151 10.92 -7.42 -9.50
CA LYS A 151 9.69 -7.07 -10.22
C LYS A 151 8.59 -8.05 -9.85
N LEU A 152 7.40 -7.55 -9.53
CA LEU A 152 6.23 -8.38 -9.27
C LEU A 152 4.98 -7.81 -9.96
N GLY A 153 3.99 -8.69 -10.11
CA GLY A 153 2.62 -8.34 -10.49
C GLY A 153 1.68 -8.65 -9.32
N ALA A 154 0.95 -7.64 -8.86
CA ALA A 154 0.02 -7.78 -7.75
C ALA A 154 -1.42 -7.45 -8.14
N ALA A 155 -2.35 -8.16 -7.49
CA ALA A 155 -3.77 -7.86 -7.47
C ALA A 155 -4.12 -7.39 -6.06
N ILE A 156 -4.31 -6.08 -5.89
CA ILE A 156 -4.69 -5.44 -4.63
C ILE A 156 -6.21 -5.34 -4.61
N GLN A 157 -6.87 -6.05 -3.71
CA GLN A 157 -8.33 -6.06 -3.58
C GLN A 157 -8.73 -5.18 -2.40
N PHE A 158 -9.26 -3.99 -2.67
CA PHE A 158 -9.66 -3.06 -1.62
C PHE A 158 -10.96 -3.52 -0.97
N VAL A 159 -11.02 -3.43 0.35
CA VAL A 159 -12.15 -3.85 1.18
C VAL A 159 -12.51 -2.77 2.18
N GLU A 160 -13.73 -2.83 2.72
CA GLU A 160 -14.16 -1.97 3.81
C GLU A 160 -13.31 -2.23 5.08
N PRO A 161 -13.08 -1.22 5.95
CA PRO A 161 -12.33 -1.37 7.20
C PRO A 161 -12.84 -2.52 8.09
N ALA A 162 -14.15 -2.73 8.12
CA ALA A 162 -14.80 -3.80 8.89
C ALA A 162 -14.30 -5.21 8.52
N ALA A 163 -13.78 -5.42 7.30
CA ALA A 163 -13.21 -6.72 6.90
C ALA A 163 -11.92 -7.07 7.67
N MET A 164 -11.27 -6.09 8.29
CA MET A 164 -10.12 -6.25 9.17
C MET A 164 -10.45 -5.92 10.64
N GLY A 165 -11.74 -5.79 10.97
CA GLY A 165 -12.21 -5.44 12.31
C GLY A 165 -12.02 -3.97 12.71
N LEU A 166 -11.67 -3.09 11.76
CA LEU A 166 -11.56 -1.65 12.01
C LEU A 166 -12.94 -0.97 12.00
N PRO A 167 -13.10 0.14 12.75
CA PRO A 167 -14.31 0.96 12.70
C PRO A 167 -14.48 1.64 11.33
N ASP A 168 -15.68 2.16 11.08
CA ASP A 168 -15.96 2.99 9.91
C ASP A 168 -15.10 4.27 9.91
N ASP A 169 -14.82 4.76 8.70
CA ASP A 169 -14.07 5.99 8.50
C ASP A 169 -14.83 7.23 9.02
N SER A 170 -14.08 8.30 9.29
CA SER A 170 -14.59 9.61 9.69
C SER A 170 -13.81 10.72 8.97
N ASP A 171 -14.22 11.98 9.15
CA ASP A 171 -13.50 13.12 8.57
C ASP A 171 -12.03 13.19 9.03
N ASP A 172 -11.76 12.69 10.24
CA ASP A 172 -10.43 12.71 10.86
C ASP A 172 -9.66 11.40 10.70
N THR A 173 -10.26 10.35 10.14
CA THR A 173 -9.58 9.06 9.98
C THR A 173 -10.12 8.27 8.79
N VAL A 174 -9.21 7.80 7.92
CA VAL A 174 -9.51 6.91 6.80
C VAL A 174 -8.62 5.67 6.89
N SER A 175 -9.19 4.49 6.72
CA SER A 175 -8.47 3.21 6.71
C SER A 175 -8.52 2.54 5.34
N ILE A 176 -7.45 2.68 4.56
CA ILE A 176 -7.34 1.99 3.27
C ILE A 176 -6.89 0.55 3.51
N CYS A 177 -7.84 -0.38 3.43
CA CYS A 177 -7.64 -1.80 3.71
C CYS A 177 -7.64 -2.63 2.42
N ALA A 178 -6.76 -3.62 2.32
CA ALA A 178 -6.76 -4.50 1.17
C ALA A 178 -6.26 -5.91 1.43
N ARG A 179 -6.78 -6.85 0.63
CA ARG A 179 -6.21 -8.17 0.41
C ARG A 179 -5.17 -8.11 -0.70
N LEU A 180 -3.95 -8.53 -0.42
CA LEU A 180 -2.85 -8.64 -1.37
C LEU A 180 -2.81 -10.04 -2.00
N GLY A 181 -2.61 -10.12 -3.32
CA GLY A 181 -2.38 -11.38 -4.00
C GLY A 181 -1.65 -11.26 -5.33
N SER A 182 -1.40 -12.40 -5.97
CA SER A 182 -0.73 -12.45 -7.27
C SER A 182 -1.67 -11.99 -8.39
N ALA A 183 -1.11 -11.23 -9.35
CA ALA A 183 -1.80 -10.92 -10.60
C ALA A 183 -1.85 -12.14 -11.55
N ASP A 184 -0.85 -13.02 -11.47
CA ASP A 184 -0.61 -14.12 -12.41
C ASP A 184 -1.18 -15.46 -11.94
N ALA A 185 -1.45 -15.59 -10.63
CA ALA A 185 -1.97 -16.80 -10.02
C ALA A 185 -3.21 -16.52 -9.15
N PRO A 186 -4.12 -17.50 -8.97
CA PRO A 186 -5.31 -17.35 -8.13
C PRO A 186 -4.98 -17.48 -6.63
N VAL A 187 -3.90 -16.84 -6.17
CA VAL A 187 -3.38 -16.95 -4.81
C VAL A 187 -3.31 -15.56 -4.19
N ASP A 188 -3.91 -15.43 -3.01
CA ASP A 188 -3.73 -14.28 -2.14
C ASP A 188 -2.65 -14.58 -1.12
N ALA A 189 -1.84 -13.56 -0.81
CA ALA A 189 -0.58 -13.67 -0.10
C ALA A 189 -0.58 -12.93 1.25
N GLY A 190 -1.39 -11.88 1.40
CA GLY A 190 -1.40 -11.08 2.62
C GLY A 190 -2.48 -10.03 2.72
N TRP A 191 -2.38 -9.18 3.72
CA TRP A 191 -3.26 -8.06 3.99
C TRP A 191 -2.43 -6.80 4.24
N PHE A 192 -3.01 -5.63 3.97
CA PHE A 192 -2.50 -4.39 4.52
C PHE A 192 -3.61 -3.47 4.98
N VAL A 193 -3.25 -2.57 5.89
CA VAL A 193 -4.00 -1.36 6.18
C VAL A 193 -3.06 -0.15 6.14
N HIS A 194 -3.53 0.93 5.52
CA HIS A 194 -3.00 2.28 5.68
C HIS A 194 -4.02 3.09 6.46
N GLN A 195 -3.80 3.24 7.77
CA GLN A 195 -4.66 4.08 8.61
C GLN A 195 -4.10 5.51 8.60
N VAL A 196 -4.86 6.44 8.03
CA VAL A 196 -4.53 7.87 8.00
C VAL A 196 -5.34 8.56 9.05
N ARG A 197 -4.70 9.18 10.06
CA ARG A 197 -5.39 9.96 11.09
C ARG A 197 -4.92 11.41 11.11
N SER A 198 -5.84 12.32 11.38
CA SER A 198 -5.56 13.75 11.55
C SER A 198 -4.58 13.99 12.71
N THR A 199 -3.75 15.01 12.53
CA THR A 199 -2.88 15.60 13.56
C THR A 199 -3.06 17.13 13.52
N PRO A 200 -2.62 17.89 14.54
CA PRO A 200 -2.76 19.35 14.52
C PRO A 200 -2.13 20.05 13.30
N GLY A 201 -1.15 19.42 12.63
CA GLY A 201 -0.43 20.00 11.49
C GLY A 201 -0.71 19.34 10.13
N GLY A 202 -1.66 18.40 10.05
CA GLY A 202 -1.91 17.60 8.84
C GLY A 202 -2.42 16.22 9.22
N SER A 203 -1.73 15.18 8.80
CA SER A 203 -2.04 13.80 9.18
C SER A 203 -0.79 12.95 9.34
N GLU A 204 -0.95 11.77 9.91
CA GLU A 204 0.03 10.70 9.82
C GLU A 204 -0.63 9.44 9.25
N MET A 205 0.13 8.68 8.46
CA MET A 205 -0.29 7.37 7.96
C MET A 205 0.47 6.28 8.70
N ARG A 206 -0.26 5.28 9.18
CA ARG A 206 0.26 4.11 9.88
C ARG A 206 -0.06 2.88 9.03
N SER A 207 0.98 2.41 8.35
CA SER A 207 0.91 1.28 7.43
C SER A 207 1.26 0.00 8.16
N ARG A 208 0.43 -1.05 7.99
CA ARG A 208 0.71 -2.41 8.47
C ARG A 208 0.53 -3.39 7.34
N PHE A 209 1.46 -4.34 7.22
CA PHE A 209 1.39 -5.42 6.25
C PHE A 209 1.56 -6.75 6.97
N TRP A 210 0.75 -7.73 6.59
CA TRP A 210 0.86 -9.13 7.05
C TRP A 210 0.87 -10.05 5.83
N MET A 211 1.95 -10.77 5.59
CA MET A 211 2.11 -11.56 4.37
C MET A 211 2.71 -12.93 4.66
N GLY A 212 2.19 -13.97 3.99
CA GLY A 212 2.64 -15.34 4.22
C GLY A 212 1.85 -16.06 5.31
N GLY A 213 2.35 -17.22 5.73
CA GLY A 213 1.76 -18.01 6.82
C GLY A 213 0.25 -18.26 6.61
N PRO A 214 -0.60 -18.00 7.63
CA PRO A 214 -2.04 -18.22 7.53
C PRO A 214 -2.74 -17.28 6.53
N HIS A 215 -2.10 -16.18 6.15
CA HIS A 215 -2.64 -15.24 5.17
C HIS A 215 -2.49 -15.70 3.73
N ILE A 216 -2.01 -16.91 3.47
CA ILE A 216 -2.04 -17.51 2.13
C ILE A 216 -3.37 -18.21 1.91
N ALA A 217 -4.08 -17.82 0.84
CA ALA A 217 -5.34 -18.44 0.45
C ALA A 217 -5.44 -18.62 -1.08
N VAL A 218 -6.02 -19.74 -1.52
CA VAL A 218 -6.40 -19.93 -2.93
C VAL A 218 -7.79 -19.34 -3.15
N ARG A 219 -7.91 -18.43 -4.13
CA ARG A 219 -9.16 -17.73 -4.42
C ARG A 219 -10.26 -18.72 -4.80
N LYS A 220 -11.46 -18.53 -4.23
CA LYS A 220 -12.65 -19.36 -4.47
C LYS A 220 -12.45 -20.86 -4.16
N ALA A 221 -11.49 -21.20 -3.30
CA ALA A 221 -11.24 -22.58 -2.88
C ALA A 221 -11.50 -22.75 -1.37
N PRO A 222 -11.84 -23.96 -0.91
CA PRO A 222 -12.00 -24.24 0.51
C PRO A 222 -10.66 -24.14 1.24
N GLU A 223 -10.69 -23.81 2.53
CA GLU A 223 -9.51 -23.61 3.38
C GLU A 223 -8.53 -24.79 3.39
N VAL A 224 -9.02 -26.02 3.20
CA VAL A 224 -8.19 -27.22 3.08
C VAL A 224 -7.23 -27.15 1.88
N ALA A 225 -7.66 -26.54 0.77
CA ALA A 225 -6.82 -26.35 -0.41
C ALA A 225 -5.74 -25.30 -0.14
N SER A 226 -6.11 -24.20 0.54
CA SER A 226 -5.16 -23.17 0.98
C SER A 226 -4.07 -23.76 1.87
N LYS A 227 -4.44 -24.53 2.90
CA LYS A 227 -3.50 -25.20 3.82
C LYS A 227 -2.49 -26.09 3.09
N ALA A 228 -2.92 -26.84 2.08
CA ALA A 228 -2.05 -27.72 1.32
C ALA A 228 -1.00 -26.97 0.50
N VAL A 229 -1.32 -25.77 0.00
CA VAL A 229 -0.38 -24.98 -0.84
C VAL A 229 0.51 -24.02 -0.05
N ARG A 230 0.19 -23.70 1.21
CA ARG A 230 0.93 -22.68 1.99
C ARG A 230 2.45 -22.86 2.01
N PRO A 231 3.02 -24.06 2.20
CA PRO A 231 4.48 -24.21 2.27
C PRO A 231 5.15 -23.84 0.94
N ILE A 232 4.57 -24.28 -0.18
CA ILE A 232 5.09 -24.01 -1.53
C ILE A 232 4.87 -22.53 -1.88
N ALA A 233 3.67 -22.01 -1.62
CA ALA A 233 3.31 -20.63 -1.88
C ALA A 233 4.14 -19.64 -1.04
N SER A 234 4.45 -19.95 0.23
CA SER A 234 5.29 -19.09 1.09
C SER A 234 6.69 -18.91 0.49
N LYS A 235 7.26 -19.98 -0.07
CA LYS A 235 8.55 -19.93 -0.75
C LYS A 235 8.49 -19.09 -2.02
N LEU A 236 7.40 -19.16 -2.78
CA LEU A 236 7.20 -18.37 -4.00
C LEU A 236 6.92 -16.89 -3.72
N ILE A 237 6.15 -16.59 -2.66
CA ILE A 237 5.91 -15.23 -2.18
C ILE A 237 7.20 -14.60 -1.62
N GLY A 238 8.17 -15.44 -1.23
CA GLY A 238 9.46 -14.98 -0.73
C GLY A 238 9.35 -14.39 0.68
N VAL A 239 8.51 -14.97 1.53
CA VAL A 239 8.37 -14.54 2.94
C VAL A 239 9.73 -14.67 3.62
N SER A 240 10.32 -13.53 3.97
CA SER A 240 11.65 -13.42 4.56
C SER A 240 11.84 -12.05 5.20
N GLU A 241 12.78 -11.95 6.14
CA GLU A 241 13.17 -10.67 6.72
C GLU A 241 13.67 -9.69 5.66
N SER A 242 14.37 -10.17 4.61
CA SER A 242 14.80 -9.32 3.50
C SER A 242 13.63 -8.74 2.70
N THR A 243 12.58 -9.52 2.46
CA THR A 243 11.39 -9.04 1.77
C THR A 243 10.64 -8.04 2.64
N ALA A 244 10.51 -8.33 3.93
CA ALA A 244 9.89 -7.41 4.90
C ALA A 244 10.65 -6.09 5.00
N ARG A 245 11.99 -6.14 5.03
CA ARG A 245 12.87 -4.96 4.99
C ARG A 245 12.68 -4.15 3.70
N ASN A 246 12.63 -4.81 2.55
CA ASN A 246 12.43 -4.14 1.27
C ASN A 246 11.05 -3.47 1.20
N LEU A 247 10.01 -4.13 1.72
CA LEU A 247 8.66 -3.57 1.81
C LEU A 247 8.58 -2.37 2.75
N LEU A 248 9.31 -2.38 3.87
CA LEU A 248 9.42 -1.22 4.77
C LEU A 248 10.03 -0.01 4.06
N VAL A 249 11.15 -0.22 3.35
CA VAL A 249 11.81 0.85 2.56
C VAL A 249 10.87 1.35 1.47
N TYR A 250 10.23 0.44 0.76
CA TYR A 250 9.31 0.74 -0.32
C TYR A 250 8.14 1.62 0.12
N CYS A 251 7.43 1.18 1.15
CA CYS A 251 6.30 1.93 1.71
C CYS A 251 6.74 3.29 2.24
N ALA A 252 7.89 3.36 2.92
CA ALA A 252 8.43 4.65 3.35
C ALA A 252 8.74 5.57 2.16
N GLN A 253 9.33 5.06 1.08
CA GLN A 253 9.66 5.88 -0.09
C GLN A 253 8.41 6.44 -0.78
N GLU A 254 7.45 5.60 -1.13
CA GLU A 254 6.26 6.02 -1.89
C GLU A 254 5.38 6.98 -1.07
N MET A 255 5.13 6.66 0.20
CA MET A 255 4.21 7.44 1.03
C MET A 255 4.78 8.82 1.33
N ASN A 256 6.08 8.90 1.69
CA ASN A 256 6.73 10.19 1.94
C ASN A 256 6.87 11.01 0.65
N HIS A 257 7.11 10.37 -0.50
CA HIS A 257 7.23 11.07 -1.76
C HIS A 257 5.91 11.74 -2.17
N LEU A 258 4.81 10.97 -2.13
CA LEU A 258 3.49 11.50 -2.45
C LEU A 258 3.03 12.56 -1.46
N ALA A 259 3.23 12.35 -0.16
CA ALA A 259 2.90 13.34 0.86
C ALA A 259 3.53 14.72 0.59
N GLY A 260 4.71 14.76 -0.04
CA GLY A 260 5.40 16.00 -0.39
C GLY A 260 4.77 16.84 -1.52
N PHE A 261 3.72 16.36 -2.19
CA PHE A 261 2.99 17.14 -3.20
C PHE A 261 1.49 16.82 -3.30
N LEU A 262 0.95 15.94 -2.45
CA LEU A 262 -0.43 15.50 -2.51
C LEU A 262 -1.43 16.65 -2.31
N ALA A 263 -1.14 17.61 -1.43
CA ALA A 263 -2.01 18.76 -1.21
C ALA A 263 -2.16 19.62 -2.47
N ASP A 264 -1.05 19.99 -3.12
CA ASP A 264 -1.04 20.77 -4.36
C ASP A 264 -1.70 20.01 -5.53
N LEU A 265 -1.49 18.69 -5.58
CA LEU A 265 -2.12 17.82 -6.57
C LEU A 265 -3.64 17.77 -6.36
N TRP A 266 -4.08 17.61 -5.12
CA TRP A 266 -5.49 17.60 -4.75
C TRP A 266 -6.16 18.95 -4.97
N GLU A 267 -5.49 20.07 -4.72
CA GLU A 267 -6.01 21.40 -5.07
C GLU A 267 -6.27 21.53 -6.57
N SER A 268 -5.45 20.89 -7.41
CA SER A 268 -5.59 20.95 -8.87
C SER A 268 -6.64 19.98 -9.44
N PHE A 269 -6.86 18.83 -8.79
CA PHE A 269 -7.62 17.70 -9.37
C PHE A 269 -8.59 17.01 -8.40
N GLY A 270 -8.73 17.50 -7.16
CA GLY A 270 -9.55 16.88 -6.11
C GLY A 270 -11.05 16.84 -6.42
N ASP A 271 -11.50 17.73 -7.30
CA ASP A 271 -12.87 17.82 -7.79
C ASP A 271 -13.18 16.88 -8.97
N GLU A 272 -12.17 16.21 -9.55
CA GLU A 272 -12.35 15.06 -10.46
C GLU A 272 -12.87 13.83 -9.70
#